data_AF-A0A6N8AYU8-F1
#
_entry.id   AF-A0A6N8AYU8-F1
#
_cell.length_a   1.000
_cell.length_b   1.000
_cell.length_c   1.000
_cell.angle_alpha   90.00
_cell.angle_beta   90.00
_cell.angle_gamma   90.00
#
_symmetry.space_group_name_H-M   'P 1'
#
loop_
_entity.id
_entity.type
_entity.pdbx_description
1 polymer ?
#
loop_
_entity_poly.entity_id
_entity_poly.type
_entity_poly.pdbx_seq_one_letter_code
_entity_poly.pdbx_strand_id
1 'polypeptide(L)'
;MNRTLFLAALLVFPAMSAMATPVAEKPLMEGKPYAEQRLRIMSDLQGGEVYSEISAENRARVVDALGRIDALLGTGGHANLPEKDKIAVFNDQDLVNTLLTQAREDSRLVCRRERPVGSNRPQNICITVAARRQARENGADALRDLRISTQKVENP
;
A
#
# COMPACT_ATOMS: atom_id res chain seq x y z
N MET A 1 12.01 69.65 -14.71
CA MET A 1 12.94 68.92 -15.60
C MET A 1 12.81 67.44 -15.32
N ASN A 2 12.45 66.73 -16.38
CA ASN A 2 11.98 65.34 -16.44
C ASN A 2 13.02 64.34 -15.91
N ARG A 3 12.52 63.20 -15.40
CA ARG A 3 13.11 61.87 -15.63
C ARG A 3 12.12 60.78 -15.24
N THR A 4 11.28 60.44 -16.21
CA THR A 4 10.55 59.17 -16.29
C THR A 4 11.56 58.05 -16.54
N LEU A 5 11.55 57.00 -15.72
CA LEU A 5 12.19 55.72 -16.02
C LEU A 5 11.26 54.59 -15.59
N PHE A 6 10.61 54.02 -16.60
CA PHE A 6 9.89 52.76 -16.58
C PHE A 6 10.82 51.60 -16.25
N LEU A 7 10.36 50.63 -15.43
CA LEU A 7 10.55 49.19 -15.64
C LEU A 7 9.76 48.41 -14.57
N ALA A 8 8.47 48.18 -14.84
CA ALA A 8 7.66 47.21 -14.11
C ALA A 8 7.96 45.81 -14.67
N ALA A 9 8.84 45.07 -14.00
CA ALA A 9 9.08 43.67 -14.29
C ALA A 9 7.98 42.82 -13.59
N LEU A 10 6.92 42.49 -14.34
CA LEU A 10 5.94 41.49 -13.94
C LEU A 10 6.61 40.11 -13.89
N LEU A 11 6.90 39.63 -12.69
CA LEU A 11 7.26 38.23 -12.44
C LEU A 11 5.99 37.36 -12.57
N VAL A 12 5.79 36.77 -13.74
CA VAL A 12 4.81 35.69 -13.93
C VAL A 12 5.40 34.43 -13.32
N PHE A 13 5.02 34.13 -12.07
CA PHE A 13 5.25 32.83 -11.45
C PHE A 13 4.30 31.80 -12.08
N PRO A 14 4.79 30.72 -12.70
CA PRO A 14 3.90 29.64 -13.13
C PRO A 14 3.30 28.97 -11.89
N ALA A 15 1.98 29.02 -11.79
CA ALA A 15 1.24 28.28 -10.78
C ALA A 15 1.48 26.78 -11.01
N MET A 16 2.27 26.16 -10.13
CA MET A 16 2.52 24.72 -10.14
C MET A 16 1.20 24.02 -9.80
N SER A 17 0.53 23.45 -10.80
CA SER A 17 -0.68 22.66 -10.59
C SER A 17 -0.33 21.42 -9.77
N ALA A 18 -0.87 21.33 -8.56
CA ALA A 18 -0.80 20.13 -7.75
C ALA A 18 -1.59 19.01 -8.45
N MET A 19 -0.90 18.02 -8.98
CA MET A 19 -1.54 16.80 -9.46
C MET A 19 -2.10 16.08 -8.23
N ALA A 20 -3.42 16.04 -8.10
CA ALA A 20 -4.09 15.23 -7.09
C ALA A 20 -3.73 13.76 -7.34
N THR A 21 -3.06 13.12 -6.39
CA THR A 21 -2.82 11.68 -6.43
C THR A 21 -4.17 10.97 -6.41
N PRO A 22 -4.51 10.12 -7.39
CA PRO A 22 -5.78 9.42 -7.38
C PRO A 22 -5.85 8.55 -6.12
N VAL A 23 -6.95 8.68 -5.38
CA VAL A 23 -7.25 7.84 -4.22
C VAL A 23 -7.27 6.39 -4.70
N ALA A 24 -6.47 5.53 -4.07
CA ALA A 24 -6.42 4.12 -4.42
C ALA A 24 -7.82 3.50 -4.27
N GLU A 25 -8.38 3.02 -5.38
CA GLU A 25 -9.72 2.44 -5.41
C GLU A 25 -9.75 1.11 -4.64
N LYS A 26 -10.85 0.85 -3.91
CA LYS A 26 -11.02 -0.38 -3.14
C LYS A 26 -10.98 -1.61 -4.07
N PRO A 27 -10.38 -2.74 -3.65
CA PRO A 27 -10.31 -3.96 -4.46
C PRO A 27 -11.68 -4.52 -4.89
N LEU A 28 -12.64 -4.56 -3.95
CA LEU A 28 -14.04 -4.92 -4.19
C LEU A 28 -14.93 -3.70 -3.95
N MET A 29 -15.73 -3.37 -4.95
CA MET A 29 -16.67 -2.26 -4.95
C MET A 29 -18.10 -2.73 -5.21
N GLU A 30 -19.02 -2.14 -4.47
CA GLU A 30 -20.45 -2.24 -4.73
C GLU A 30 -20.82 -1.59 -6.07
N GLY A 31 -21.80 -2.16 -6.76
CA GLY A 31 -22.28 -1.65 -8.05
C GLY A 31 -21.42 -2.02 -9.27
N LYS A 32 -20.22 -2.58 -9.09
CA LYS A 32 -19.41 -3.15 -10.17
C LYS A 32 -19.63 -4.67 -10.30
N PRO A 33 -19.51 -5.26 -11.50
CA PRO A 33 -19.64 -6.70 -11.68
C PRO A 33 -18.64 -7.47 -10.82
N TYR A 34 -19.14 -8.27 -9.88
CA TYR A 34 -18.28 -8.99 -8.93
C TYR A 34 -17.36 -10.00 -9.63
N ALA A 35 -17.85 -10.71 -10.66
CA ALA A 35 -17.07 -11.70 -11.40
C ALA A 35 -15.78 -11.10 -12.02
N GLU A 36 -15.87 -9.91 -12.59
CA GLU A 36 -14.72 -9.21 -13.17
C GLU A 36 -13.72 -8.79 -12.09
N GLN A 37 -14.22 -8.29 -10.95
CA GLN A 37 -13.38 -7.88 -9.82
C GLN A 37 -12.65 -9.07 -9.21
N ARG A 38 -13.35 -10.19 -8.99
CA ARG A 38 -12.76 -11.45 -8.51
C ARG A 38 -11.65 -11.92 -9.45
N LEU A 39 -11.91 -11.97 -10.75
CA LEU A 39 -10.92 -12.43 -11.73
C LEU A 39 -9.66 -11.57 -11.71
N ARG A 40 -9.82 -10.24 -11.61
CA ARG A 40 -8.71 -9.30 -11.45
C ARG A 40 -7.93 -9.57 -10.16
N ILE A 41 -8.61 -9.68 -9.02
CA ILE A 41 -7.97 -9.93 -7.73
C ILE A 41 -7.19 -11.25 -7.76
N MET A 42 -7.78 -12.32 -8.30
CA MET A 42 -7.11 -13.62 -8.42
C MET A 42 -5.86 -13.54 -9.30
N SER A 43 -5.93 -12.80 -10.41
CA SER A 43 -4.76 -12.55 -11.28
C SER A 43 -3.68 -11.75 -10.55
N ASP A 44 -4.04 -10.66 -9.87
CA ASP A 44 -3.10 -9.80 -9.15
C ASP A 44 -2.42 -10.53 -7.98
N LEU A 45 -3.17 -11.40 -7.30
CA LEU A 45 -2.60 -12.29 -6.30
C LEU A 45 -1.55 -13.21 -6.95
N GLN A 46 -1.86 -13.87 -8.06
CA GLN A 46 -0.92 -14.78 -8.72
C GLN A 46 0.31 -14.07 -9.29
N GLY A 47 0.13 -12.86 -9.83
CA GLY A 47 1.21 -12.08 -10.46
C GLY A 47 2.28 -11.59 -9.48
N GLY A 48 1.96 -11.44 -8.20
CA GLY A 48 2.93 -11.11 -7.15
C GLY A 48 3.44 -9.66 -7.14
N GLU A 49 3.10 -8.85 -8.14
CA GLU A 49 3.53 -7.44 -8.24
C GLU A 49 2.70 -6.50 -7.35
N VAL A 50 1.37 -6.59 -7.44
CA VAL A 50 0.44 -5.63 -6.80
C VAL A 50 0.38 -5.81 -5.28
N TYR A 51 0.53 -7.06 -4.84
CA TYR A 51 0.43 -7.48 -3.44
C TYR A 51 1.69 -8.24 -3.03
N SER A 52 2.87 -7.75 -3.40
CA SER A 52 4.16 -8.42 -3.15
C SER A 52 4.42 -8.71 -1.67
N GLU A 53 3.89 -7.87 -0.78
CA GLU A 53 4.07 -7.97 0.68
C GLU A 53 2.92 -8.73 1.39
N ILE A 54 1.99 -9.34 0.65
CA ILE A 54 0.93 -10.15 1.28
C ILE A 54 1.50 -11.46 1.85
N SER A 55 1.18 -11.77 3.11
CA SER A 55 1.55 -13.05 3.71
C SER A 55 0.78 -14.21 3.05
N ALA A 56 1.36 -15.42 3.10
CA ALA A 56 0.71 -16.64 2.60
C ALA A 56 -0.63 -16.91 3.31
N GLU A 57 -0.69 -16.63 4.62
CA GLU A 57 -1.91 -16.75 5.42
C GLU A 57 -3.00 -15.77 4.95
N ASN A 58 -2.67 -14.48 4.83
CA ASN A 58 -3.65 -13.48 4.40
C ASN A 58 -4.11 -13.73 2.96
N ARG A 59 -3.22 -14.21 2.09
CA ARG A 59 -3.56 -14.65 0.75
C ARG A 59 -4.59 -15.79 0.76
N ALA A 60 -4.38 -16.81 1.59
CA ALA A 60 -5.35 -17.90 1.74
C ALA A 60 -6.70 -17.39 2.24
N ARG A 61 -6.70 -16.51 3.25
CA ARG A 61 -7.92 -15.88 3.80
C ARG A 61 -8.70 -15.09 2.75
N VAL A 62 -8.02 -14.36 1.87
CA VAL A 62 -8.65 -13.65 0.75
C VAL A 62 -9.28 -14.64 -0.24
N VAL A 63 -8.55 -15.68 -0.64
CA VAL A 63 -9.07 -16.71 -1.57
C VAL A 63 -10.31 -17.40 -0.98
N ASP A 64 -10.28 -17.75 0.30
CA ASP A 64 -11.40 -18.37 0.99
C ASP A 64 -12.61 -17.43 1.08
N ALA A 65 -12.39 -16.15 1.39
CA ALA A 65 -13.46 -15.14 1.45
C ALA A 65 -14.11 -14.94 0.08
N LEU A 66 -13.32 -14.84 -0.99
CA LEU A 66 -13.84 -14.80 -2.35
C LEU A 66 -14.64 -16.07 -2.67
N GLY A 67 -14.17 -17.25 -2.25
CA GLY A 67 -14.90 -18.51 -2.40
C GLY A 67 -16.27 -18.52 -1.70
N ARG A 68 -16.35 -17.98 -0.48
CA ARG A 68 -17.62 -17.85 0.25
C ARG A 68 -18.59 -16.87 -0.43
N ILE A 69 -18.09 -15.73 -0.92
CA ILE A 69 -18.90 -14.76 -1.67
C ILE A 69 -19.46 -15.43 -2.94
N ASP A 70 -18.65 -16.19 -3.69
CA ASP A 70 -19.13 -16.94 -4.86
C ASP A 70 -20.25 -17.91 -4.50
N ALA A 71 -20.10 -18.67 -3.41
CA ALA A 71 -21.09 -19.63 -2.97
C ALA A 71 -22.42 -18.98 -2.59
N LEU A 72 -22.38 -17.79 -2.00
CA LEU A 72 -23.58 -17.03 -1.62
C LEU A 72 -24.25 -16.38 -2.83
N LEU A 73 -23.48 -15.74 -3.71
CA LEU A 73 -24.04 -15.09 -4.90
C LEU A 73 -24.56 -16.11 -5.93
N GLY A 74 -23.91 -17.26 -6.09
CA GLY A 74 -24.31 -18.24 -7.11
C GLY A 74 -24.52 -17.57 -8.47
N THR A 75 -25.70 -17.77 -9.08
CA THR A 75 -26.11 -17.08 -10.32
C THR A 75 -26.90 -15.78 -10.08
N GLY A 76 -27.30 -15.51 -8.84
CA GLY A 76 -28.13 -14.37 -8.45
C GLY A 76 -27.30 -13.30 -7.74
N GLY A 77 -27.05 -12.17 -8.40
CA GLY A 77 -26.33 -11.06 -7.77
C GLY A 77 -26.97 -10.56 -6.47
N HIS A 78 -26.32 -9.60 -5.81
CA HIS A 78 -26.67 -9.07 -4.49
C HIS A 78 -28.15 -8.76 -4.24
N ALA A 79 -28.90 -8.37 -5.29
CA ALA A 79 -30.31 -7.98 -5.18
C ALA A 79 -31.24 -9.10 -4.69
N ASN A 80 -30.90 -10.36 -4.95
CA ASN A 80 -31.78 -11.51 -4.64
C ASN A 80 -31.38 -12.26 -3.36
N LEU A 81 -30.39 -11.76 -2.61
CA LEU A 81 -29.90 -12.42 -1.40
C LEU A 81 -30.84 -12.21 -0.19
N PRO A 82 -31.06 -13.24 0.64
CA PRO A 82 -31.60 -13.06 1.98
C PRO A 82 -30.75 -12.09 2.82
N GLU A 83 -31.36 -11.38 3.76
CA GLU A 83 -30.65 -10.36 4.55
C GLU A 83 -29.44 -10.93 5.30
N LYS A 84 -29.56 -12.15 5.85
CA LYS A 84 -28.45 -12.87 6.48
C LYS A 84 -27.25 -13.06 5.54
N ASP A 85 -27.51 -13.33 4.26
CA ASP A 85 -26.49 -13.65 3.27
C ASP A 85 -25.85 -12.36 2.74
N LYS A 86 -26.60 -11.25 2.69
CA LYS A 86 -26.04 -9.92 2.43
C LYS A 86 -25.02 -9.51 3.49
N ILE A 87 -25.33 -9.73 4.77
CA ILE A 87 -24.41 -9.43 5.88
C ILE A 87 -23.14 -10.27 5.75
N ALA A 88 -23.26 -11.57 5.44
CA ALA A 88 -22.11 -12.44 5.23
C ALA A 88 -21.24 -11.97 4.06
N VAL A 89 -21.84 -11.63 2.92
CA VAL A 89 -21.11 -11.08 1.76
C VAL A 89 -20.44 -9.75 2.11
N PHE A 90 -21.10 -8.86 2.83
CA PHE A 90 -20.52 -7.58 3.26
C PHE A 90 -19.30 -7.78 4.15
N ASN A 91 -19.37 -8.70 5.12
CA ASN A 91 -18.25 -9.02 6.00
C ASN A 91 -17.06 -9.60 5.22
N ASP A 92 -17.32 -10.50 4.27
CA ASP A 92 -16.28 -11.08 3.43
C ASP A 92 -15.67 -10.03 2.48
N GLN A 93 -16.47 -9.10 1.95
CA GLN A 93 -15.99 -7.98 1.15
C GLN A 93 -15.10 -7.04 1.98
N ASP A 94 -15.49 -6.72 3.21
CA ASP A 94 -14.70 -5.88 4.11
C ASP A 94 -13.36 -6.54 4.48
N LEU A 95 -13.38 -7.85 4.74
CA LEU A 95 -12.17 -8.63 4.99
C LEU A 95 -11.21 -8.57 3.78
N VAL A 96 -11.71 -8.85 2.57
CA VAL A 96 -10.90 -8.80 1.35
C VAL A 96 -10.35 -7.39 1.12
N ASN A 97 -11.20 -6.38 1.24
CA ASN A 97 -10.83 -4.99 1.04
C ASN A 97 -9.74 -4.55 2.03
N THR A 98 -9.88 -4.90 3.31
CA THR A 98 -8.92 -4.55 4.34
C THR A 98 -7.56 -5.20 4.08
N LEU A 99 -7.53 -6.52 3.86
CA LEU A 99 -6.28 -7.26 3.66
C LEU A 99 -5.54 -6.81 2.39
N LEU A 100 -6.25 -6.66 1.28
CA LEU A 100 -5.65 -6.27 0.01
C LEU A 100 -5.25 -4.79 -0.02
N THR A 101 -6.01 -3.91 0.64
CA THR A 101 -5.61 -2.50 0.78
C THR A 101 -4.31 -2.42 1.56
N GLN A 102 -4.22 -3.09 2.72
CA GLN A 102 -2.98 -3.12 3.50
C GLN A 102 -1.81 -3.69 2.69
N ALA A 103 -2.00 -4.83 2.03
CA ALA A 103 -0.95 -5.45 1.23
C ALA A 103 -0.46 -4.52 0.11
N ARG A 104 -1.35 -3.80 -0.57
CA ARG A 104 -0.99 -2.81 -1.59
C ARG A 104 -0.19 -1.65 -1.01
N GLU A 105 -0.64 -1.13 0.13
CA GLU A 105 0.05 -0.03 0.81
C GLU A 105 1.46 -0.44 1.25
N ASP A 106 1.62 -1.65 1.75
CA ASP A 106 2.91 -2.21 2.17
C ASP A 106 3.85 -2.48 0.97
N SER A 107 3.28 -2.91 -0.16
CA SER A 107 3.99 -3.24 -1.40
C SER A 107 4.49 -2.01 -2.18
N ARG A 108 4.01 -0.79 -1.86
CA ARG A 108 4.46 0.40 -2.60
C ARG A 108 5.97 0.61 -2.45
N LEU A 109 6.61 0.98 -3.55
CA LEU A 109 8.04 1.29 -3.55
C LEU A 109 8.31 2.71 -3.05
N VAL A 110 9.34 2.83 -2.21
CA VAL A 110 9.94 4.10 -1.82
C VAL A 110 11.35 4.13 -2.39
N CYS A 111 11.52 4.93 -3.43
CA CYS A 111 12.82 5.13 -4.07
C CYS A 111 13.55 6.33 -3.47
N ARG A 112 14.82 6.14 -3.12
CA ARG A 112 15.70 7.19 -2.60
C ARG A 112 17.02 7.16 -3.33
N ARG A 113 17.59 8.36 -3.55
CA ARG A 113 18.94 8.49 -4.09
C ARG A 113 19.92 8.54 -2.92
N GLU A 114 20.69 7.48 -2.75
CA GLU A 114 21.59 7.29 -1.62
C GLU A 114 23.02 6.99 -2.10
N ARG A 115 24.02 7.26 -1.26
CA ARG A 115 25.43 6.87 -1.50
C ARG A 115 25.74 5.74 -0.52
N PRO A 116 25.82 4.48 -0.99
CA PRO A 116 26.00 3.36 -0.08
C PRO A 116 27.38 3.43 0.59
N VAL A 117 27.49 2.90 1.81
CA VAL A 117 28.77 2.84 2.52
C VAL A 117 29.82 2.10 1.69
N GLY A 118 31.03 2.66 1.61
CA GLY A 118 32.11 2.13 0.77
C GLY A 118 32.05 2.54 -0.71
N SER A 119 31.04 3.31 -1.15
CA SER A 119 31.02 3.91 -2.49
C SER A 119 30.57 5.37 -2.46
N ASN A 120 31.35 6.23 -3.12
CA ASN A 120 30.95 7.62 -3.30
C ASN A 120 30.01 7.80 -4.52
N ARG A 121 29.57 6.73 -5.19
CA ARG A 121 28.67 6.85 -6.36
C ARG A 121 27.21 6.86 -5.90
N PRO A 122 26.41 7.89 -6.24
CA PRO A 122 24.97 7.88 -5.99
C PRO A 122 24.26 6.77 -6.75
N GLN A 123 23.40 6.03 -6.06
CA GLN A 123 22.53 5.01 -6.63
C GLN A 123 21.07 5.32 -6.24
N ASN A 124 20.12 4.91 -7.08
CA ASN A 124 18.71 4.95 -6.74
C ASN A 124 18.34 3.59 -6.15
N ILE A 125 17.97 3.56 -4.88
CA ILE A 125 17.58 2.35 -4.17
C ILE A 125 16.09 2.43 -3.93
N CYS A 126 15.35 1.43 -4.43
CA CYS A 126 13.92 1.30 -4.24
C CYS A 126 13.65 0.07 -3.37
N ILE A 127 12.92 0.27 -2.28
CA ILE A 127 12.46 -0.81 -1.38
C ILE A 127 10.97 -0.62 -1.10
N THR A 128 10.28 -1.70 -0.73
CA THR A 128 8.87 -1.63 -0.33
C THR A 128 8.74 -0.89 1.01
N VAL A 129 7.54 -0.41 1.31
CA VAL A 129 7.26 0.24 2.60
C VAL A 129 7.40 -0.72 3.75
N ALA A 130 6.93 -1.96 3.58
CA ALA A 130 7.14 -3.03 4.55
C ALA A 130 8.63 -3.29 4.79
N ALA A 131 9.43 -3.47 3.74
CA ALA A 131 10.88 -3.68 3.88
C ALA A 131 11.57 -2.50 4.58
N ARG A 132 11.17 -1.26 4.27
CA ARG A 132 11.69 -0.07 4.94
C ARG A 132 11.32 -0.02 6.42
N ARG A 133 10.11 -0.45 6.79
CA ARG A 133 9.67 -0.56 8.17
C ARG A 133 10.48 -1.63 8.91
N GLN A 134 10.61 -2.82 8.33
CA GLN A 134 11.40 -3.91 8.91
C GLN A 134 12.86 -3.50 9.15
N ALA A 135 13.49 -2.82 8.19
CA ALA A 135 14.86 -2.34 8.35
C ALA A 135 15.04 -1.37 9.53
N ARG A 136 14.02 -0.56 9.84
CA ARG A 136 14.02 0.35 10.99
C ARG A 136 13.86 -0.40 12.31
N GLU A 137 12.93 -1.34 12.36
CA GLU A 137 12.66 -2.16 13.54
C GLU A 137 13.90 -3.00 13.90
N ASN A 138 14.49 -3.70 12.92
CA ASN A 138 15.73 -4.46 13.10
C ASN A 138 16.88 -3.59 13.62
N GLY A 139 17.00 -2.35 13.13
CA GLY A 139 18.02 -1.41 13.60
C GLY A 139 17.80 -0.96 15.04
N ALA A 140 16.54 -0.72 15.44
CA ALA A 140 16.21 -0.36 16.81
C ALA A 140 16.46 -1.53 17.78
N ASP A 141 16.12 -2.75 17.39
CA ASP A 141 16.34 -3.95 18.19
C ASP A 141 17.85 -4.21 18.39
N ALA A 142 18.65 -4.10 17.32
CA ALA A 142 20.10 -4.25 17.42
C ALA A 142 20.74 -3.25 18.40
N LEU A 143 20.29 -1.98 18.39
CA LEU A 143 20.77 -0.96 19.33
C LEU A 143 20.34 -1.26 20.78
N ARG A 144 19.12 -1.78 20.96
CA ARG A 144 18.60 -2.18 22.27
C ARG A 144 19.40 -3.35 22.85
N ASP A 145 19.69 -4.36 22.04
CA ASP A 145 20.45 -5.54 22.45
C ASP A 145 21.88 -5.19 22.81
N LEU A 146 22.53 -4.31 22.04
CA LEU A 146 23.83 -3.76 22.37
C LEU A 146 23.82 -3.08 23.75
N ARG A 147 22.81 -2.24 24.05
CA ARG A 147 22.66 -1.58 25.36
C ARG A 147 22.53 -2.58 26.51
N ILE A 148 21.73 -3.63 26.33
CA ILE A 148 21.56 -4.68 27.37
C ILE A 148 22.89 -5.40 27.60
N SER A 149 23.60 -5.73 26.52
CA SER A 149 24.90 -6.41 26.62
C SER A 149 25.94 -5.55 27.35
N THR A 150 26.02 -4.25 27.07
CA THR A 150 26.96 -3.34 27.73
C THR A 150 26.60 -3.15 29.21
N GLN A 151 25.32 -3.09 29.55
CA GLN A 151 24.86 -2.95 30.94
C GLN A 151 25.20 -4.18 31.80
N LYS A 152 25.12 -5.39 31.23
CA LYS A 152 25.50 -6.64 31.92
C LYS A 152 27.01 -6.72 32.17
N VAL A 153 27.83 -6.11 31.31
CA VAL A 153 29.28 -6.03 31.51
C VAL A 153 29.64 -5.05 32.64
N GLU A 154 28.89 -3.96 32.76
CA GLU A 154 29.17 -2.90 33.75
C GLU A 154 28.58 -3.19 35.14
N ASN A 155 27.62 -4.11 35.25
CA ASN A 155 26.97 -4.50 36.50
C ASN A 155 26.83 -6.04 36.58
N PRO A 156 27.90 -6.76 36.94
CA PRO A 156 27.94 -8.22 36.93
C PRO A 156 27.03 -8.88 37.96
#